data_AF-A0A2M6XTH2-F1
#
_entry.id   AF-A0A2M6XTH2-F1
#
_cell.length_a   1.000
_cell.length_b   1.000
_cell.length_c   1.000
_cell.angle_alpha   90.00
_cell.angle_beta   90.00
_cell.angle_gamma   90.00
#
_symmetry.space_group_name_H-M   'P 1'
#
loop_
_entity.id
_entity.type
_entity.pdbx_description
1 polymer ?
#
loop_
_entity_poly.entity_id
_entity_poly.type
_entity_poly.pdbx_seq_one_letter_code
_entity_poly.pdbx_strand_id
1 'polypeptide(L)'
;MRKNQSREKIVLVGALKDRRDLEILFKEKWYRIPVIYAPKRQFNYLAFYQPVSFDRKGKQIQYFARVLGYQIIKRKNLLPAELNHPRAEDDYFQVRIGKMKKLALPIRNIRPRRISFGFTTLSHLLESKDILQLYNVPPTEEIVENGLKQFGIQAIAQHYLSVDKKRFCLDFAIFCQKGKIAIECDNKKAHSSPRQQKKDKIKDNFLKGHGWKVIRLKESAVLSNLKGCLLRIQKTIQKLGGPLDN
;
A
#
# COMPACT_ATOMS: atom_id res chain seq x y z
N MET A 1 3.45 24.26 -31.21
CA MET A 1 2.30 23.33 -31.35
C MET A 1 1.91 22.79 -29.98
N ARG A 2 0.83 23.30 -29.37
CA ARG A 2 0.32 22.78 -28.09
C ARG A 2 -0.41 21.46 -28.37
N LYS A 3 0.16 20.32 -27.95
CA LYS A 3 -0.54 19.03 -27.98
C LYS A 3 -1.86 19.20 -27.22
N ASN A 4 -2.96 18.85 -27.89
CA ASN A 4 -4.30 18.83 -27.36
C ASN A 4 -4.33 17.82 -26.20
N GLN A 5 -4.08 18.27 -24.96
CA GLN A 5 -4.08 17.42 -23.77
C GLN A 5 -5.53 17.02 -23.51
N SER A 6 -5.96 15.88 -24.07
CA SER A 6 -7.19 15.24 -23.60
C SER A 6 -7.08 15.09 -22.09
N ARG A 7 -8.02 15.68 -21.32
CA ARG A 7 -8.03 15.57 -19.85
C ARG A 7 -7.80 14.11 -19.47
N GLU A 8 -6.75 13.88 -18.70
CA GLU A 8 -6.31 12.55 -18.33
C GLU A 8 -7.45 11.84 -17.58
N LYS A 9 -7.82 10.64 -18.05
CA LYS A 9 -8.97 9.92 -17.49
C LYS A 9 -8.61 9.36 -16.13
N ILE A 10 -9.48 9.59 -15.15
CA ILE A 10 -9.24 9.21 -13.76
C ILE A 10 -9.68 7.76 -13.53
N VAL A 11 -8.83 7.01 -12.84
CA VAL A 11 -9.08 5.62 -12.43
C VAL A 11 -9.16 5.58 -10.91
N LEU A 12 -10.21 4.94 -10.40
CA LEU A 12 -10.27 4.51 -9.01
C LEU A 12 -9.84 3.05 -8.92
N VAL A 13 -8.83 2.76 -8.09
CA VAL A 13 -8.48 1.40 -7.72
C VAL A 13 -9.35 0.96 -6.55
N GLY A 14 -10.14 -0.10 -6.74
CA GLY A 14 -10.95 -0.74 -5.70
C GLY A 14 -10.42 -2.13 -5.38
N ALA A 15 -10.49 -2.53 -4.11
CA ALA A 15 -10.15 -3.89 -3.70
C ALA A 15 -11.34 -4.83 -3.86
N LEU A 16 -11.10 -6.04 -4.39
CA LEU A 16 -12.04 -7.15 -4.33
C LEU A 16 -11.89 -7.84 -2.98
N LYS A 17 -12.99 -8.33 -2.41
CA LYS A 17 -12.92 -9.11 -1.17
C LYS A 17 -12.50 -10.55 -1.46
N ASP A 18 -13.13 -11.16 -2.45
CA ASP A 18 -13.03 -12.59 -2.75
C ASP A 18 -13.45 -12.91 -4.20
N ARG A 19 -13.37 -14.19 -4.57
CA ARG A 19 -13.67 -14.67 -5.93
C ARG A 19 -15.14 -14.44 -6.33
N ARG A 20 -16.08 -14.48 -5.37
CA ARG A 20 -17.50 -14.20 -5.62
C ARG A 20 -17.69 -12.78 -6.13
N ASP A 21 -16.98 -11.81 -5.56
CA ASP A 21 -17.02 -10.43 -6.05
C ASP A 21 -16.49 -10.28 -7.48
N LEU A 22 -15.47 -11.07 -7.85
CA LEU A 22 -14.98 -11.10 -9.22
C LEU A 22 -16.03 -11.68 -10.18
N GLU A 23 -16.72 -12.74 -9.79
CA GLU A 23 -17.80 -13.30 -10.61
C GLU A 23 -18.95 -12.32 -10.82
N ILE A 24 -19.37 -11.60 -9.77
CA ILE A 24 -20.38 -10.54 -9.86
C ILE A 24 -19.95 -9.47 -10.87
N LEU A 25 -18.68 -9.04 -10.84
CA LEU A 25 -18.18 -8.07 -11.81
C LEU A 25 -18.29 -8.56 -13.25
N PHE A 26 -17.98 -9.84 -13.51
CA PHE A 26 -18.03 -10.41 -14.85
C PHE A 26 -19.46 -10.68 -15.33
N LYS A 27 -20.34 -11.19 -14.46
CA LYS A 27 -21.72 -11.58 -14.79
C LYS A 27 -22.66 -10.37 -14.75
N GLU A 28 -22.69 -9.66 -13.63
CA GLU A 28 -23.68 -8.62 -13.32
C GLU A 28 -23.25 -7.20 -13.71
N LYS A 29 -21.97 -7.01 -14.07
CA LYS A 29 -21.40 -5.73 -14.53
C LYS A 29 -21.56 -4.57 -13.54
N TRP A 30 -21.35 -4.83 -12.25
CA TRP A 30 -21.29 -3.77 -11.25
C TRP A 30 -20.25 -4.03 -10.15
N TYR A 31 -19.75 -2.95 -9.55
CA TYR A 31 -18.90 -2.95 -8.36
C TYR A 31 -19.61 -2.19 -7.22
N ARG A 32 -19.33 -2.55 -5.95
CA ARG A 32 -19.95 -1.87 -4.81
C ARG A 32 -18.94 -1.15 -3.93
N ILE A 33 -19.35 0.01 -3.42
CA ILE A 33 -18.56 0.81 -2.48
C ILE A 33 -19.49 1.25 -1.34
N PRO A 34 -19.18 0.94 -0.06
CA PRO A 34 -19.97 1.49 1.06
C PRO A 34 -19.97 3.03 0.99
N VAL A 35 -21.13 3.67 1.09
CA VAL A 35 -21.26 5.13 0.93
C VAL A 35 -20.36 5.89 1.90
N ILE A 36 -20.23 5.41 3.13
CA ILE A 36 -19.36 6.00 4.17
C ILE A 36 -17.86 6.03 3.80
N TYR A 37 -17.43 5.19 2.86
CA TYR A 37 -16.05 5.13 2.37
C TYR A 37 -15.92 5.56 0.92
N ALA A 38 -17.02 6.00 0.31
CA ALA A 38 -17.02 6.34 -1.08
C ALA A 38 -16.19 7.59 -1.35
N PRO A 39 -15.37 7.59 -2.41
CA PRO A 39 -14.56 8.74 -2.71
C PRO A 39 -15.42 9.88 -3.29
N LYS A 40 -15.09 11.11 -2.90
CA LYS A 40 -15.77 12.33 -3.38
C LYS A 40 -15.38 12.72 -4.81
N ARG A 41 -14.19 12.31 -5.26
CA ARG A 41 -13.65 12.64 -6.58
C ARG A 41 -14.29 11.75 -7.64
N GLN A 42 -14.74 12.34 -8.75
CA GLN A 42 -15.26 11.60 -9.90
C GLN A 42 -14.17 10.79 -10.60
N PHE A 43 -14.55 9.64 -11.17
CA PHE A 43 -13.66 8.75 -11.90
C PHE A 43 -14.34 8.15 -13.12
N ASN A 44 -13.55 7.88 -14.15
CA ASN A 44 -14.03 7.36 -15.43
C ASN A 44 -13.88 5.83 -15.53
N TYR A 45 -12.97 5.26 -14.74
CA TYR A 45 -12.67 3.82 -14.73
C TYR A 45 -12.52 3.30 -13.31
N LEU A 46 -12.79 2.01 -13.15
CA LEU A 46 -12.43 1.20 -12.00
C LEU A 46 -11.35 0.21 -12.38
N ALA A 47 -10.34 0.07 -11.53
CA ALA A 47 -9.36 -1.01 -11.60
C ALA A 47 -9.47 -1.87 -10.34
N PHE A 48 -9.32 -3.19 -10.48
CA PHE A 48 -9.68 -4.14 -9.43
C PHE A 48 -8.43 -4.82 -8.85
N TYR A 49 -8.08 -4.47 -7.62
CA TYR A 49 -7.02 -5.13 -6.87
C TYR A 49 -7.53 -6.44 -6.27
N GLN A 50 -6.86 -7.53 -6.61
CA GLN A 50 -7.11 -8.87 -6.08
C GLN A 50 -6.17 -9.10 -4.90
N PRO A 51 -6.66 -9.21 -3.65
CA PRO A 51 -5.82 -9.51 -2.49
C PRO A 51 -5.30 -10.96 -2.49
N VAL A 52 -4.59 -11.34 -1.43
CA VAL A 52 -3.98 -12.67 -1.28
C VAL A 52 -4.98 -13.83 -1.35
N SER A 53 -6.27 -13.60 -1.06
CA SER A 53 -7.34 -14.61 -1.18
C SER A 53 -7.59 -15.13 -2.61
N PHE A 54 -6.91 -14.56 -3.61
CA PHE A 54 -6.95 -15.00 -5.00
C PHE A 54 -5.74 -15.88 -5.40
N ASP A 55 -4.96 -16.34 -4.42
CA ASP A 55 -3.83 -17.28 -4.61
C ASP A 55 -2.84 -16.81 -5.68
N ARG A 56 -2.56 -17.66 -6.69
CA ARG A 56 -1.67 -17.37 -7.83
C ARG A 56 -2.09 -16.14 -8.65
N LYS A 57 -3.36 -15.71 -8.54
CA LYS A 57 -3.90 -14.50 -9.19
C LYS A 57 -4.09 -13.33 -8.22
N GLY A 58 -3.63 -13.48 -6.98
CA GLY A 58 -3.70 -12.44 -5.94
C GLY A 58 -2.52 -11.48 -5.95
N LYS A 59 -2.57 -10.52 -5.04
CA LYS A 59 -1.59 -9.44 -4.87
C LYS A 59 -1.34 -8.64 -6.16
N GLN A 60 -2.37 -8.43 -6.98
CA GLN A 60 -2.22 -7.76 -8.27
C GLN A 60 -3.51 -7.07 -8.75
N ILE A 61 -3.34 -6.11 -9.65
CA ILE A 61 -4.41 -5.56 -10.48
C ILE A 61 -4.27 -6.16 -11.88
N GLN A 62 -5.33 -6.79 -12.36
CA GLN A 62 -5.34 -7.43 -13.69
C GLN A 62 -6.48 -6.92 -14.57
N TYR A 63 -7.56 -6.45 -13.96
CA TYR A 63 -8.77 -6.06 -14.67
C TYR A 63 -9.15 -4.62 -14.36
N PHE A 64 -9.76 -3.98 -15.35
CA PHE A 64 -10.35 -2.65 -15.23
C PHE A 64 -11.56 -2.51 -16.15
N ALA A 65 -12.45 -1.57 -15.86
CA ALA A 65 -13.63 -1.31 -16.66
C ALA A 65 -14.00 0.17 -16.61
N ARG A 66 -14.67 0.65 -17.67
CA ARG A 66 -15.23 2.01 -17.72
C ARG A 66 -16.44 2.09 -16.79
N VAL A 67 -16.56 3.19 -16.06
CA VAL A 67 -17.76 3.50 -15.26
C VAL A 67 -18.85 4.03 -16.17
N LEU A 68 -20.05 3.48 -16.03
CA LEU A 68 -21.23 3.89 -16.79
C LEU A 68 -22.18 4.77 -15.97
N GLY A 69 -22.18 4.59 -14.64
CA GLY A 69 -22.99 5.36 -13.72
C GLY A 69 -22.94 4.76 -12.32
N TYR A 70 -23.56 5.42 -11.35
CA TYR A 70 -23.72 4.90 -9.99
C TYR A 70 -25.11 5.23 -9.45
N GLN A 71 -25.60 4.35 -8.58
CA GLN A 71 -26.81 4.56 -7.79
C GLN A 71 -26.57 4.15 -6.34
N ILE A 72 -27.34 4.71 -5.41
CA ILE A 72 -27.32 4.30 -3.99
C ILE A 72 -28.34 3.21 -3.79
N ILE A 73 -27.94 2.13 -3.14
CA ILE A 73 -28.79 0.97 -2.87
C ILE A 73 -28.32 0.29 -1.58
N LYS A 74 -29.27 -0.29 -0.83
CA LYS A 74 -28.97 -1.06 0.38
C LYS A 74 -28.19 -2.33 0.06
N ARG A 75 -27.29 -2.73 0.96
CA ARG A 75 -26.49 -3.96 0.78
C ARG A 75 -27.35 -5.20 0.54
N LYS A 76 -28.43 -5.38 1.31
CA LYS A 76 -29.32 -6.53 1.18
C LYS A 76 -29.92 -6.68 -0.23
N ASN A 77 -30.12 -5.56 -0.93
CA ASN A 77 -30.64 -5.58 -2.30
C ASN A 77 -29.52 -5.88 -3.32
N LEU A 78 -28.27 -5.51 -3.02
CA LEU A 78 -27.10 -5.87 -3.85
C LEU A 78 -26.70 -7.33 -3.71
N LEU A 79 -26.85 -7.88 -2.50
CA LEU A 79 -26.44 -9.23 -2.14
C LEU A 79 -27.60 -9.93 -1.41
N PRO A 80 -28.65 -10.35 -2.13
CA PRO A 80 -29.84 -10.95 -1.53
C PRO A 80 -29.56 -12.22 -0.71
N ALA A 81 -28.49 -12.95 -1.02
CA ALA A 81 -28.06 -14.11 -0.24
C ALA A 81 -27.42 -13.74 1.13
N GLU A 82 -27.28 -12.45 1.47
CA GLU A 82 -26.64 -11.97 2.70
C GLU A 82 -27.60 -11.13 3.58
N LEU A 83 -28.87 -11.52 3.69
CA LEU A 83 -29.89 -10.76 4.44
C LEU A 83 -29.50 -10.51 5.91
N ASN A 84 -28.89 -11.49 6.57
CA ASN A 84 -28.52 -11.41 7.99
C ASN A 84 -27.12 -10.78 8.22
N HIS A 85 -26.53 -10.15 7.20
CA HIS A 85 -25.23 -9.50 7.35
C HIS A 85 -25.34 -8.30 8.32
N PRO A 86 -24.36 -8.05 9.20
CA PRO A 86 -24.36 -6.88 10.11
C PRO A 86 -24.42 -5.49 9.46
N ARG A 87 -24.44 -5.45 8.12
CA ARG A 87 -24.44 -4.24 7.28
C ARG A 87 -25.50 -4.35 6.19
N ALA A 88 -26.51 -5.19 6.37
CA ALA A 88 -27.55 -5.44 5.38
C ALA A 88 -28.32 -4.16 5.02
N GLU A 89 -28.54 -3.30 6.01
CA GLU A 89 -29.25 -2.02 5.86
C GLU A 89 -28.34 -0.84 5.45
N ASP A 90 -27.01 -1.01 5.45
CA ASP A 90 -26.07 0.04 5.07
C ASP A 90 -26.22 0.40 3.58
N ASP A 91 -26.01 1.68 3.27
CA ASP A 91 -26.01 2.19 1.90
C ASP A 91 -24.69 1.94 1.17
N TYR A 92 -24.82 1.51 -0.08
CA TYR A 92 -23.70 1.26 -1.00
C TYR A 92 -23.94 1.98 -2.32
N PHE A 93 -22.88 2.53 -2.90
CA PHE A 93 -22.86 2.83 -4.32
C PHE A 93 -22.75 1.53 -5.12
N GLN A 94 -23.73 1.27 -5.97
CA GLN A 94 -23.62 0.33 -7.07
C GLN A 94 -23.06 1.06 -8.28
N VAL A 95 -21.79 0.84 -8.58
CA VAL A 95 -21.13 1.42 -9.75
C VAL A 95 -21.32 0.47 -10.93
N ARG A 96 -22.13 0.86 -11.91
CA ARG A 96 -22.30 0.10 -13.16
C ARG A 96 -21.06 0.25 -14.02
N ILE A 97 -20.58 -0.86 -14.57
CA ILE A 97 -19.35 -0.90 -15.36
C ILE A 97 -19.60 -1.45 -16.76
N GLY A 98 -18.79 -1.01 -17.72
CA GLY A 98 -18.80 -1.52 -19.07
C GLY A 98 -18.10 -2.88 -19.20
N LYS A 99 -17.71 -3.23 -20.43
CA LYS A 99 -16.94 -4.45 -20.70
C LYS A 99 -15.65 -4.47 -19.88
N MET A 100 -15.45 -5.58 -19.16
CA MET A 100 -14.21 -5.86 -18.44
C MET A 100 -13.05 -5.95 -19.42
N LYS A 101 -11.98 -5.20 -19.14
CA LYS A 101 -10.73 -5.22 -19.89
C LYS A 101 -9.63 -5.82 -19.02
N LYS A 102 -8.78 -6.62 -19.66
CA LYS A 102 -7.59 -7.21 -19.04
C LYS A 102 -6.38 -6.36 -19.40
N LEU A 103 -5.51 -6.10 -18.42
CA LEU A 103 -4.22 -5.46 -18.68
C LEU A 103 -3.30 -6.43 -19.42
N ALA A 104 -2.43 -5.91 -20.29
CA ALA A 104 -1.43 -6.70 -20.99
C ALA A 104 -0.47 -7.37 -19.99
N LEU A 105 -0.03 -6.62 -18.99
CA LEU A 105 0.73 -7.12 -17.84
C LEU A 105 0.00 -6.77 -16.53
N PRO A 106 -0.11 -7.70 -15.57
CA PRO A 106 -0.71 -7.37 -14.29
C PRO A 106 0.21 -6.48 -13.46
N ILE A 107 -0.37 -5.48 -12.80
CA ILE A 107 0.35 -4.61 -11.85
C ILE A 107 0.49 -5.35 -10.53
N ARG A 108 1.72 -5.65 -10.10
CA ARG A 108 1.99 -6.49 -8.92
C ARG A 108 2.21 -5.67 -7.66
N ASN A 109 1.74 -6.19 -6.52
CA ASN A 109 2.06 -5.68 -5.19
C ASN A 109 3.31 -6.40 -4.65
N ILE A 110 4.46 -6.09 -5.24
CA ILE A 110 5.74 -6.80 -5.03
C ILE A 110 6.20 -6.71 -3.58
N ARG A 111 6.23 -5.50 -3.02
CA ARG A 111 6.42 -5.24 -1.59
C ARG A 111 5.05 -4.99 -0.99
N PRO A 112 4.39 -5.99 -0.34
CA PRO A 112 2.97 -5.94 -0.06
C PRO A 112 2.56 -4.72 0.77
N ARG A 113 1.85 -3.79 0.14
CA ARG A 113 1.18 -2.67 0.82
C ARG A 113 -0.32 -2.91 0.91
N ARG A 114 -0.94 -2.36 1.95
CA ARG A 114 -2.40 -2.39 2.07
C ARG A 114 -2.99 -1.51 0.98
N ILE A 115 -3.77 -2.11 0.09
CA ILE A 115 -4.50 -1.39 -0.95
C ILE A 115 -5.91 -1.12 -0.45
N SER A 116 -6.29 0.14 -0.46
CA SER A 116 -7.67 0.62 -0.30
C SER A 116 -8.07 1.40 -1.55
N PHE A 117 -9.14 2.21 -1.45
CA PHE A 117 -9.46 3.16 -2.50
C PHE A 117 -8.29 4.12 -2.74
N GLY A 118 -7.80 4.14 -3.97
CA GLY A 118 -6.69 4.99 -4.40
C GLY A 118 -6.94 5.50 -5.82
N PHE A 119 -6.58 6.75 -6.07
CA PHE A 119 -6.71 7.37 -7.39
C PHE A 119 -5.41 7.28 -8.18
N THR A 120 -5.56 7.01 -9.47
CA THR A 120 -4.50 7.07 -10.47
C THR A 120 -5.11 7.53 -11.79
N THR A 121 -4.34 7.50 -12.85
CA THR A 121 -4.76 7.87 -14.20
C THR A 121 -4.73 6.67 -15.12
N LEU A 122 -5.45 6.75 -16.25
CA LEU A 122 -5.54 5.64 -17.18
C LEU A 122 -4.17 5.31 -17.81
N SER A 123 -3.36 6.31 -18.13
CA SER A 123 -1.97 6.15 -18.61
C SER A 123 -1.14 5.36 -17.59
N HIS A 124 -1.10 5.82 -16.34
CA HIS A 124 -0.36 5.15 -15.26
C HIS A 124 -0.85 3.72 -15.05
N LEU A 125 -2.16 3.47 -15.08
CA LEU A 125 -2.71 2.11 -14.99
C LEU A 125 -2.20 1.20 -16.13
N LEU A 126 -2.06 1.71 -17.34
CA LEU A 126 -1.67 0.91 -18.50
C LEU A 126 -0.16 0.67 -18.58
N GLU A 127 0.64 1.55 -18.00
CA GLU A 127 2.11 1.53 -18.09
C GLU A 127 2.80 0.94 -16.85
N SER A 128 2.15 0.98 -15.69
CA SER A 128 2.77 0.57 -14.42
C SER A 128 3.00 -0.94 -14.33
N LYS A 129 4.12 -1.33 -13.73
CA LYS A 129 4.47 -2.74 -13.47
C LYS A 129 4.13 -3.17 -12.04
N ASP A 130 4.14 -2.21 -11.13
CA ASP A 130 3.87 -2.42 -9.71
C ASP A 130 3.03 -1.30 -9.09
N ILE A 131 2.58 -1.53 -7.86
CA ILE A 131 1.74 -0.61 -7.11
C ILE A 131 2.44 0.74 -6.83
N LEU A 132 3.77 0.76 -6.67
CA LEU A 132 4.48 2.01 -6.37
C LEU A 132 4.48 2.92 -7.59
N GLN A 133 4.78 2.37 -8.76
CA GLN A 133 4.69 3.06 -10.05
C GLN A 133 3.26 3.57 -10.30
N LEU A 134 2.25 2.75 -10.00
CA LEU A 134 0.84 3.11 -10.19
C LEU A 134 0.43 4.38 -9.44
N TYR A 135 1.02 4.61 -8.26
CA TYR A 135 0.69 5.75 -7.40
C TYR A 135 1.76 6.84 -7.38
N ASN A 136 2.77 6.76 -8.25
CA ASN A 136 3.94 7.65 -8.25
C ASN A 136 4.54 7.76 -6.85
N VAL A 137 4.79 6.60 -6.26
CA VAL A 137 5.43 6.46 -4.98
C VAL A 137 6.88 6.02 -5.25
N PRO A 138 7.88 6.83 -4.86
CA PRO A 138 9.27 6.44 -4.90
C PRO A 138 9.52 5.13 -4.12
N PRO A 139 10.38 4.22 -4.61
CA PRO A 139 10.74 2.99 -3.89
C PRO A 139 11.77 3.29 -2.79
N THR A 140 11.39 4.10 -1.79
CA THR A 140 12.28 4.60 -0.73
C THR A 140 13.04 3.48 -0.03
N GLU A 141 12.37 2.38 0.30
CA GLU A 141 13.01 1.25 0.97
C GLU A 141 14.09 0.62 0.07
N GLU A 142 13.87 0.51 -1.24
CA GLU A 142 14.87 -0.04 -2.18
C GLU A 142 16.08 0.89 -2.33
N ILE A 143 15.84 2.20 -2.40
CA ILE A 143 16.90 3.21 -2.43
C ILE A 143 17.76 3.13 -1.17
N VAL A 144 17.14 3.02 0.01
CA VAL A 144 17.85 2.88 1.29
C VAL A 144 18.60 1.55 1.35
N GLU A 145 17.98 0.45 0.95
CA GLU A 145 18.61 -0.88 0.93
C GLU A 145 19.88 -0.89 0.07
N ASN A 146 19.80 -0.35 -1.14
CA ASN A 146 20.95 -0.24 -2.04
C ASN A 146 22.03 0.68 -1.47
N GLY A 147 21.65 1.80 -0.85
CA GLY A 147 22.58 2.70 -0.17
C GLY A 147 23.29 2.03 1.02
N LEU A 148 22.58 1.25 1.83
CA LEU A 148 23.17 0.49 2.94
C LEU A 148 24.20 -0.52 2.42
N LYS A 149 23.87 -1.28 1.37
CA LYS A 149 24.78 -2.23 0.73
C LYS A 149 26.04 -1.54 0.21
N GLN A 150 25.91 -0.41 -0.48
CA GLN A 150 27.04 0.37 -0.99
C GLN A 150 27.94 0.93 0.12
N PHE A 151 27.38 1.21 1.31
CA PHE A 151 28.13 1.66 2.47
C PHE A 151 28.73 0.51 3.31
N GLY A 152 28.58 -0.75 2.87
CA GLY A 152 29.04 -1.92 3.63
C GLY A 152 28.25 -2.18 4.92
N ILE A 153 27.05 -1.61 5.04
CA ILE A 153 26.20 -1.80 6.22
C ILE A 153 25.31 -3.01 6.00
N GLN A 154 25.53 -4.08 6.78
CA GLN A 154 24.66 -5.24 6.79
C GLN A 154 23.39 -4.93 7.57
N ALA A 155 22.25 -4.94 6.88
CA ALA A 155 20.94 -4.72 7.46
C ALA A 155 19.97 -5.82 7.01
N ILE A 156 19.14 -6.29 7.94
CA ILE A 156 18.11 -7.28 7.69
C ILE A 156 16.83 -6.55 7.25
N ALA A 157 16.44 -6.70 5.99
CA ALA A 157 15.20 -6.14 5.47
C ALA A 157 13.97 -6.87 6.03
N GLN A 158 12.85 -6.15 6.20
CA GLN A 158 11.55 -6.71 6.61
C GLN A 158 11.63 -7.58 7.88
N HIS A 159 12.35 -7.10 8.90
CA HIS A 159 12.57 -7.87 10.13
C HIS A 159 11.30 -7.91 11.00
N TYR A 160 10.75 -9.11 11.21
CA TYR A 160 9.54 -9.31 12.00
C TYR A 160 9.86 -9.56 13.48
N LEU A 161 9.21 -8.79 14.34
CA LEU A 161 9.24 -8.96 15.80
C LEU A 161 7.89 -9.48 16.28
N SER A 162 7.89 -10.50 17.13
CA SER A 162 6.67 -11.03 17.76
C SER A 162 6.82 -11.01 19.28
N VAL A 163 6.05 -10.18 19.98
CA VAL A 163 6.05 -10.08 21.46
C VAL A 163 4.62 -9.75 21.94
N ASP A 164 4.18 -10.37 23.03
CA ASP A 164 2.86 -10.18 23.66
C ASP A 164 1.68 -10.27 22.67
N LYS A 165 1.70 -11.30 21.80
CA LYS A 165 0.71 -11.53 20.73
C LYS A 165 0.62 -10.39 19.69
N LYS A 166 1.52 -9.41 19.72
CA LYS A 166 1.64 -8.35 18.72
C LYS A 166 2.81 -8.64 17.79
N ARG A 167 2.62 -8.34 16.50
CA ARG A 167 3.64 -8.49 15.46
C ARG A 167 3.95 -7.13 14.85
N PHE A 168 5.22 -6.77 14.84
CA PHE A 168 5.74 -5.59 14.16
C PHE A 168 6.67 -6.03 13.04
N CYS A 169 6.71 -5.25 11.96
CA CYS A 169 7.70 -5.39 10.91
C CYS A 169 8.50 -4.09 10.87
N LEU A 170 9.83 -4.22 10.93
CA LEU A 170 10.76 -3.13 10.69
C LEU A 170 11.16 -3.14 9.22
N ASP A 171 11.36 -1.97 8.60
CA ASP A 171 11.85 -1.95 7.22
C ASP A 171 13.28 -2.50 7.15
N PHE A 172 14.14 -2.07 8.07
CA PHE A 172 15.45 -2.68 8.28
C PHE A 172 15.80 -2.80 9.77
N ALA A 173 16.49 -3.88 10.11
CA ALA A 173 17.10 -4.10 11.41
C ALA A 173 18.63 -4.21 11.28
N ILE A 174 19.36 -3.57 12.19
CA ILE A 174 20.80 -3.71 12.32
C ILE A 174 21.09 -4.09 13.76
N PHE A 175 21.85 -5.15 13.96
CA PHE A 175 22.24 -5.61 15.29
C PHE A 175 23.67 -5.16 15.56
N CYS A 176 23.87 -4.55 16.73
CA CYS A 176 25.14 -3.99 17.17
C CYS A 176 25.53 -4.58 18.53
N GLN A 177 26.81 -4.46 18.89
CA GLN A 177 27.33 -5.01 20.15
C GLN A 177 26.59 -4.49 21.40
N LYS A 178 26.24 -3.20 21.41
CA LYS A 178 25.60 -2.51 22.55
C LYS A 178 24.13 -2.16 22.30
N GLY A 179 23.47 -2.78 21.32
CA GLY A 179 22.06 -2.53 21.05
C GLY A 179 21.61 -2.88 19.63
N LYS A 180 20.42 -2.42 19.26
CA LYS A 180 19.82 -2.71 17.96
C LYS A 180 19.32 -1.41 17.31
N ILE A 181 19.34 -1.33 15.99
CA ILE A 181 18.81 -0.19 15.25
C ILE A 181 17.64 -0.65 14.41
N ALA A 182 16.51 0.04 14.55
CA ALA A 182 15.35 -0.10 13.69
C ALA A 182 15.33 1.08 12.72
N ILE A 183 15.43 0.82 11.42
CA ILE A 183 15.27 1.84 10.37
C ILE A 183 13.87 1.73 9.81
N GLU A 184 13.19 2.87 9.71
CA GLU A 184 11.81 3.01 9.25
C GLU A 184 11.76 4.05 8.12
N CYS A 185 11.31 3.66 6.94
CA CYS A 185 11.15 4.51 5.77
C CYS A 185 9.72 5.08 5.74
N ASP A 186 9.62 6.39 5.97
CA ASP A 186 8.35 7.05 6.24
C ASP A 186 7.86 7.78 4.98
N ASN A 187 6.76 7.29 4.40
CA ASN A 187 6.16 7.89 3.21
C ASN A 187 4.98 8.80 3.55
N LYS A 188 5.14 10.12 3.34
CA LYS A 188 4.13 11.14 3.69
C LYS A 188 2.72 10.83 3.16
N LYS A 189 2.58 10.14 2.02
CA LYS A 189 1.26 9.85 1.42
C LYS A 189 0.44 8.79 2.18
N ALA A 190 1.04 8.04 3.12
CA ALA A 190 0.41 6.87 3.74
C ALA A 190 0.15 6.97 5.27
N HIS A 191 0.65 7.99 5.99
CA HIS A 191 0.80 7.92 7.46
C HIS A 191 -0.06 8.87 8.32
N SER A 192 -1.05 9.58 7.77
CA SER A 192 -1.71 10.67 8.50
C SER A 192 -2.88 10.29 9.42
N SER A 193 -3.37 9.04 9.43
CA SER A 193 -4.58 8.70 10.19
C SER A 193 -4.34 8.63 11.71
N PRO A 194 -5.28 9.06 12.58
CA PRO A 194 -5.14 8.96 14.04
C PRO A 194 -4.89 7.53 14.54
N ARG A 195 -5.48 6.53 13.85
CA ARG A 195 -5.25 5.11 14.15
C ARG A 195 -3.80 4.69 13.88
N GLN A 196 -3.18 5.24 12.84
CA GLN A 196 -1.78 4.96 12.51
C GLN A 196 -0.85 5.60 13.54
N GLN A 197 -1.11 6.86 13.93
CA GLN A 197 -0.34 7.55 14.98
C GLN A 197 -0.35 6.77 16.30
N LYS A 198 -1.51 6.23 16.71
CA LYS A 198 -1.60 5.38 17.92
C LYS A 198 -0.77 4.09 17.79
N LYS A 199 -0.79 3.44 16.62
CA LYS A 199 0.03 2.25 16.36
C LYS A 199 1.52 2.56 16.38
N ASP A 200 1.93 3.67 15.77
CA ASP A 200 3.33 4.07 15.72
C ASP A 200 3.86 4.42 17.11
N LYS A 201 3.05 5.08 17.96
CA LYS A 201 3.39 5.33 19.36
C LYS A 201 3.60 4.03 20.16
N ILE A 202 2.72 3.04 19.96
CA ILE A 202 2.86 1.72 20.60
C ILE A 202 4.15 1.03 20.12
N LYS A 203 4.43 1.06 18.81
CA LYS A 203 5.64 0.48 18.23
C LYS A 203 6.91 1.15 18.77
N ASP A 204 6.94 2.48 18.84
CA ASP A 204 8.10 3.23 19.33
C ASP A 204 8.40 2.95 20.79
N ASN A 205 7.38 2.95 21.65
CA ASN A 205 7.54 2.67 23.07
C ASN A 205 8.06 1.24 23.28
N PHE A 206 7.53 0.28 22.51
CA PHE A 206 8.00 -1.09 22.52
C PHE A 206 9.48 -1.18 22.10
N LEU A 207 9.84 -0.60 20.96
CA LEU A 207 11.21 -0.64 20.44
C LEU A 207 12.19 -0.04 21.45
N LYS A 208 11.88 1.13 22.02
CA LYS A 208 12.70 1.77 23.05
C LYS A 208 12.87 0.89 24.28
N GLY A 209 11.80 0.26 24.77
CA GLY A 209 11.83 -0.63 25.92
C GLY A 209 12.66 -1.91 25.70
N HIS A 210 12.92 -2.30 24.45
CA HIS A 210 13.64 -3.54 24.10
C HIS A 210 15.02 -3.28 23.47
N GLY A 211 15.62 -2.13 23.77
CA GLY A 211 16.99 -1.80 23.36
C GLY A 211 17.13 -1.40 21.88
N TRP A 212 16.03 -1.05 21.21
CA TRP A 212 16.07 -0.56 19.83
C TRP A 212 16.20 0.96 19.77
N LYS A 213 17.20 1.43 19.03
CA LYS A 213 17.29 2.80 18.55
C LYS A 213 16.52 2.94 17.24
N VAL A 214 15.46 3.73 17.24
CA VAL A 214 14.65 3.97 16.03
C VAL A 214 15.22 5.13 15.21
N ILE A 215 15.48 4.90 13.93
CA ILE A 215 15.88 5.90 12.94
C ILE A 215 14.79 5.98 11.86
N ARG A 216 14.02 7.08 11.85
CA ARG A 216 13.05 7.36 10.79
C ARG A 216 13.69 8.12 9.64
N LEU A 217 13.53 7.61 8.43
CA LEU A 217 13.96 8.20 7.16
C LEU A 217 12.75 8.71 6.41
N LYS A 218 12.55 10.03 6.39
CA LYS A 218 11.49 10.64 5.57
C LYS A 218 11.83 10.45 4.10
N GLU A 219 10.85 10.09 3.27
CA GLU A 219 11.00 9.97 1.82
C GLU A 219 11.77 11.16 1.22
N SER A 220 11.39 12.40 1.56
CA SER A 220 12.04 13.60 1.05
C SER A 220 13.54 13.68 1.39
N ALA A 221 13.94 13.22 2.57
CA ALA A 221 15.34 13.23 2.99
C ALA A 221 16.16 12.12 2.30
N VAL A 222 15.54 10.97 2.05
CA VAL A 222 16.17 9.88 1.27
C VAL A 222 16.42 10.34 -0.16
N LEU A 223 15.44 11.01 -0.77
CA LEU A 223 15.54 11.48 -2.16
C LEU A 223 16.52 12.64 -2.33
N SER A 224 16.57 13.58 -1.38
CA SER A 224 17.45 14.75 -1.50
C SER A 224 18.86 14.53 -0.95
N ASN A 225 19.03 13.67 0.05
CA ASN A 225 20.30 13.48 0.74
C ASN A 225 20.44 12.06 1.34
N LEU A 226 20.46 11.05 0.47
CA LEU A 226 20.69 9.66 0.86
C LEU A 226 22.01 9.52 1.64
N LYS A 227 23.10 10.12 1.17
CA LYS A 227 24.42 10.07 1.83
C LYS A 227 24.36 10.54 3.28
N GLY A 228 23.71 11.67 3.55
CA GLY A 228 23.52 12.19 4.90
C GLY A 228 22.69 11.24 5.79
N CYS A 229 21.67 10.59 5.22
CA CYS A 229 20.90 9.56 5.92
C CYS A 229 21.78 8.37 6.32
N LEU A 230 22.60 7.88 5.41
CA LEU A 230 23.51 6.73 5.63
C LEU A 230 24.59 7.06 6.65
N LEU A 231 25.21 8.26 6.58
CA LEU A 231 26.17 8.72 7.58
C LEU A 231 25.57 8.79 8.99
N ARG A 232 24.30 9.20 9.11
CA ARG A 232 23.59 9.20 10.40
C ARG A 232 23.41 7.79 10.95
N ILE A 233 23.12 6.82 10.08
CA ILE A 233 23.01 5.40 10.46
C ILE A 233 24.37 4.88 10.91
N GLN A 234 25.43 5.11 10.13
CA GLN A 234 26.80 4.69 10.46
C GLN A 234 27.28 5.26 11.80
N LYS A 235 27.06 6.55 12.05
CA LYS A 235 27.36 7.18 13.36
C LYS A 235 26.62 6.51 14.51
N THR A 236 25.39 6.05 14.26
CA THR A 236 24.60 5.35 15.28
C THR A 236 25.13 3.94 15.53
N ILE A 237 25.54 3.22 14.47
CA ILE A 237 26.20 1.91 14.57
C ILE A 237 27.48 2.03 15.41
N GLN A 238 28.33 3.01 15.13
CA GLN A 238 29.57 3.26 15.89
C GLN A 238 29.28 3.52 17.38
N LYS A 239 28.27 4.35 17.69
CA LYS A 239 27.85 4.61 19.09
C LYS A 239 27.36 3.35 19.81
N LEU A 240 26.81 2.40 19.08
CA LEU A 240 26.35 1.11 19.61
C LEU A 240 27.44 0.02 19.54
N GLY A 241 28.71 0.38 19.38
CA GLY A 241 29.83 -0.55 19.42
C GLY A 241 30.07 -1.32 18.13
N GLY A 242 29.53 -0.87 16.98
CA GLY A 242 29.70 -1.57 15.71
C GLY A 242 28.68 -2.71 15.51
N PRO A 243 28.62 -3.29 14.30
CA PRO A 243 27.79 -4.46 14.03
C PRO A 243 28.18 -5.64 14.93
N LEU A 244 27.23 -6.54 15.21
CA LEU A 244 27.58 -7.84 15.79
C LEU A 244 28.42 -8.62 14.77
N ASP A 245 29.51 -9.21 15.24
CA ASP A 245 30.23 -10.21 14.47
C ASP A 245 29.31 -11.43 14.33
N ASN A 246 29.16 -11.94 13.10
CA ASN A 246 28.43 -13.18 12.84
C ASN A 246 29.31 -14.40 13.14
#